data_AF-A0A9X4L3N9-F1
#
_entry.id   AF-A0A9X4L3N9-F1
#
_cell.length_a   1.000
_cell.length_b   1.000
_cell.length_c   1.000
_cell.angle_alpha   90.00
_cell.angle_beta   90.00
_cell.angle_gamma   90.00
#
_symmetry.space_group_name_H-M   'P 1'
#
loop_
_entity.id
_entity.type
_entity.pdbx_description
1 polymer ?
#
loop_
_entity_poly.entity_id
_entity_poly.type
_entity_poly.pdbx_seq_one_letter_code
_entity_poly.pdbx_strand_id
1 'polypeptide(L)'
;MYANKPFRAIHLYATGLFVIVLSVGPTIAAICEFGVFESSSMRFPAFSQWRILSVGRYIEHLDFFAIYQWISGALIRISLALSLLLELSGIQKRKGKLIALIFIGFAMIGLTVYPFGDNNQYIFYKAIRPFIFALQIGLLFYVWVLALRKRGGRGELRANRA
;
A
#
# COMPACT_ATOMS: atom_id res chain seq x y z
N MET A 1 -22.10 1.59 -17.92
CA MET A 1 -21.56 2.33 -19.08
C MET A 1 -20.34 3.11 -18.57
N TYR A 2 -19.26 3.28 -19.33
CA TYR A 2 -17.94 3.87 -18.96
C TYR A 2 -16.84 2.91 -18.47
N ALA A 3 -16.26 2.14 -19.39
CA ALA A 3 -14.81 1.91 -19.48
C ALA A 3 -14.50 1.03 -20.71
N ASN A 4 -14.77 1.54 -21.91
CA ASN A 4 -14.41 0.86 -23.16
C ASN A 4 -13.37 1.69 -23.96
N LYS A 5 -12.34 2.19 -23.27
CA LYS A 5 -11.12 2.67 -23.92
C LYS A 5 -10.01 1.65 -23.61
N PRO A 6 -9.26 1.16 -24.62
CA PRO A 6 -8.16 0.24 -24.38
C PRO A 6 -7.13 0.93 -23.46
N PHE A 7 -6.77 0.27 -22.35
CA PHE A 7 -5.69 0.75 -21.48
C PHE A 7 -4.42 0.90 -22.30
N ARG A 8 -3.95 2.13 -22.44
CA ARG A 8 -2.75 2.46 -23.21
C ARG A 8 -1.55 2.03 -22.40
N ALA A 9 -0.63 1.26 -22.99
CA ALA A 9 0.53 0.68 -22.29
C ALA A 9 1.37 1.74 -21.56
N ILE A 10 1.38 2.98 -22.08
CA ILE A 10 2.06 4.12 -21.45
C ILE A 10 1.55 4.43 -20.03
N HIS A 11 0.26 4.24 -19.73
CA HIS A 11 -0.26 4.44 -18.37
C HIS A 11 0.29 3.39 -17.42
N LEU A 12 0.41 2.14 -17.88
CA LEU A 12 0.99 1.05 -17.07
C LEU A 12 2.47 1.30 -16.78
N TYR A 13 3.24 1.72 -17.80
CA TYR A 13 4.66 2.04 -17.62
C TYR A 13 4.87 3.27 -16.74
N ALA A 14 4.07 4.32 -16.92
CA ALA A 14 4.13 5.53 -16.09
C ALA A 14 3.82 5.22 -14.63
N THR A 15 2.76 4.44 -14.35
CA THR A 15 2.43 4.01 -12.99
C THR A 15 3.51 3.10 -12.40
N GLY A 16 4.06 2.17 -13.19
CA GLY A 16 5.15 1.30 -12.75
C GLY A 16 6.40 2.08 -12.37
N LEU A 17 6.81 3.03 -13.21
CA LEU A 17 7.95 3.91 -12.94
C LEU A 17 7.72 4.75 -11.68
N PHE A 18 6.51 5.32 -11.52
CA PHE A 18 6.16 6.11 -10.36
C PHE A 18 6.24 5.31 -9.06
N VAL A 19 5.77 4.06 -9.06
CA VAL A 19 5.87 3.17 -7.90
C VAL A 19 7.33 2.83 -7.58
N ILE A 20 8.17 2.58 -8.59
CA ILE A 20 9.60 2.29 -8.40
C ILE A 20 10.29 3.50 -7.78
N VAL A 21 10.10 4.71 -8.34
CA VAL A 21 10.71 5.94 -7.83
C VAL A 21 10.27 6.22 -6.40
N LEU A 22 8.98 6.06 -6.08
CA LEU A 22 8.46 6.25 -4.72
C LEU A 22 8.95 5.20 -3.72
N SER A 23 9.32 4.00 -4.17
CA SER A 23 9.79 2.93 -3.28
C SER A 23 11.30 3.01 -3.08
N VAL A 24 12.05 3.09 -4.17
CA VAL A 24 13.52 3.03 -4.17
C VAL A 24 14.13 4.38 -3.83
N GLY A 25 13.51 5.49 -4.26
CA GLY A 25 14.01 6.84 -4.05
C GLY A 25 14.27 7.16 -2.58
N PRO A 26 13.28 7.01 -1.68
CA PRO A 26 13.47 7.23 -0.26
C PRO A 26 14.49 6.27 0.36
N THR A 27 14.54 5.01 -0.09
CA THR A 27 15.53 4.05 0.42
C THR A 27 16.96 4.47 0.11
N ILE A 28 17.23 4.83 -1.15
CA ILE A 28 18.56 5.30 -1.56
C ILE A 28 18.91 6.59 -0.83
N ALA A 29 17.98 7.54 -0.79
CA ALA A 29 18.21 8.81 -0.11
C ALA A 29 18.51 8.60 1.39
N ALA A 30 17.84 7.66 2.06
CA ALA A 30 18.06 7.41 3.50
C ALA A 30 19.44 6.78 3.75
N ILE A 31 19.88 5.90 2.86
CA ILE A 31 21.23 5.33 2.90
C ILE A 31 22.28 6.40 2.65
N CYS A 32 22.05 7.30 1.70
CA CYS A 32 22.98 8.40 1.41
C CYS A 32 23.08 9.42 2.54
N GLU A 33 21.96 9.74 3.20
CA GLU A 33 21.90 10.77 4.25
C GLU A 33 22.37 10.28 5.61
N PHE A 34 22.02 9.05 6.01
CA PHE A 34 22.32 8.52 7.34
C PHE A 34 23.36 7.40 7.34
N GLY A 35 23.71 6.85 6.17
CA GLY A 35 24.54 5.65 6.08
C GLY A 35 23.75 4.37 6.28
N VAL A 36 24.34 3.23 5.88
CA VAL A 36 23.68 1.92 5.88
C VAL A 36 23.32 1.44 7.29
N PHE A 37 24.23 1.63 8.25
CA PHE A 37 24.04 1.13 9.62
C PHE A 37 22.96 1.92 10.37
N GLU A 38 23.02 3.26 10.36
CA GLU A 38 22.05 4.10 11.06
C GLU A 38 20.66 4.02 10.43
N SER A 39 20.56 4.08 9.09
CA SER A 39 19.26 3.98 8.40
C SER A 39 18.54 2.64 8.65
N SER A 40 19.28 1.55 8.86
CA SER A 40 18.72 0.24 9.20
C SER A 40 18.19 0.14 10.63
N SER A 41 18.78 0.92 11.55
CA SER A 41 18.36 1.00 12.95
C SER A 41 17.18 1.96 13.15
N MET A 42 16.99 2.92 12.24
CA MET A 42 15.88 3.88 12.30
C MET A 42 14.52 3.21 12.07
N ARG A 43 13.56 3.51 12.96
CA ARG A 43 12.17 3.05 12.82
C ARG A 43 11.44 3.73 11.66
N PHE A 44 11.72 5.02 11.44
CA PHE A 44 11.09 5.85 10.40
C PHE A 44 12.14 6.68 9.64
N PRO A 45 12.98 6.04 8.81
CA PRO A 45 14.04 6.74 8.08
C PRO A 45 13.46 7.82 7.16
N ALA A 46 12.47 7.48 6.33
CA ALA A 46 11.84 8.42 5.40
C ALA A 46 11.24 9.68 6.08
N PHE A 47 10.63 9.53 7.26
CA PHE A 47 10.13 10.67 8.02
C PHE A 47 11.25 11.62 8.46
N SER A 48 12.38 11.05 8.87
CA SER A 48 13.56 11.84 9.26
C SER A 48 14.14 12.60 8.08
N GLN A 49 14.12 12.05 6.88
CA GLN A 49 14.57 12.75 5.67
C GLN A 49 13.71 13.98 5.36
N TRP A 50 12.38 13.82 5.36
CA TRP A 50 11.46 14.93 5.12
C TRP A 50 11.52 16.02 6.17
N ARG A 51 11.91 15.67 7.40
CA ARG A 51 12.11 16.62 8.50
C ARG A 51 13.39 17.45 8.35
N ILE A 52 14.43 16.92 7.71
CA ILE A 52 15.72 17.62 7.52
C ILE A 52 15.69 18.48 6.25
N LEU A 53 14.86 18.11 5.28
CA LEU A 53 14.61 18.90 4.08
C LEU A 53 13.92 20.23 4.43
N SER A 54 14.60 21.34 4.14
CA SER A 54 14.05 22.69 4.19
C SER A 54 14.10 23.32 2.79
N VAL A 55 12.99 23.93 2.35
CA VAL A 55 12.94 24.65 1.07
C VAL A 55 12.93 26.15 1.36
N GLY A 56 14.11 26.77 1.28
CA GLY A 56 14.29 28.20 1.48
C GLY A 56 14.16 28.65 2.94
N ARG A 57 13.99 29.96 3.16
CA ARG A 57 13.93 30.60 4.50
C ARG A 57 12.57 30.52 5.22
N TYR A 58 11.55 29.93 4.59
CA TYR A 58 10.16 30.03 5.06
C TYR A 58 9.41 28.69 5.20
N ILE A 59 9.89 27.60 4.61
CA ILE A 59 9.25 26.28 4.73
C ILE A 59 10.27 25.29 5.32
N GLU A 60 10.31 25.24 6.65
CA GLU A 60 11.13 24.31 7.43
C GLU A 60 10.39 23.01 7.79
N HIS A 61 9.07 22.95 7.61
CA HIS A 61 8.23 21.82 8.02
C HIS A 61 7.69 21.02 6.83
N LEU A 62 8.58 20.33 6.11
CA LEU A 62 8.20 19.42 5.01
C LEU A 62 7.83 18.00 5.50
N ASP A 63 8.01 17.73 6.78
CA ASP A 63 7.54 16.53 7.48
C ASP A 63 6.02 16.31 7.35
N PHE A 64 5.26 17.38 7.17
CA PHE A 64 3.83 17.31 6.83
C PHE A 64 3.55 16.47 5.59
N PHE A 65 4.40 16.53 4.56
CA PHE A 65 4.18 15.77 3.32
C PHE A 65 4.27 14.25 3.56
N ALA A 66 5.26 13.82 4.34
CA ALA A 66 5.43 12.42 4.71
C ALA A 66 4.22 11.89 5.50
N ILE A 67 3.77 12.67 6.49
CA ILE A 67 2.60 12.36 7.31
C ILE A 67 1.35 12.31 6.44
N TYR A 68 1.15 13.31 5.56
CA TYR A 68 0.01 13.39 4.67
C TYR A 68 -0.05 12.18 3.72
N GLN A 69 1.07 11.82 3.09
CA GLN A 69 1.13 10.66 2.20
C GLN A 69 0.82 9.35 2.95
N TRP A 70 1.32 9.20 4.17
CA TRP A 70 1.06 8.02 4.99
C TRP A 70 -0.41 7.92 5.41
N ILE A 71 -1.00 9.00 5.93
CA ILE A 71 -2.39 9.03 6.40
C ILE A 71 -3.34 8.85 5.21
N SER A 72 -3.14 9.62 4.14
CA SER A 72 -3.95 9.52 2.92
C SER A 72 -3.86 8.11 2.32
N GLY A 73 -2.65 7.56 2.19
CA GLY A 73 -2.44 6.21 1.68
C GLY A 73 -3.00 5.12 2.59
N ALA A 74 -2.98 5.29 3.91
CA ALA A 74 -3.62 4.36 4.84
C ALA A 74 -5.14 4.41 4.70
N LEU A 75 -5.74 5.61 4.64
CA LEU A 75 -7.18 5.80 4.46
C LEU A 75 -7.66 5.14 3.17
N ILE A 76 -7.00 5.41 2.04
CA ILE A 76 -7.35 4.80 0.74
C ILE A 76 -7.31 3.27 0.81
N ARG A 77 -6.24 2.69 1.38
CA ARG A 77 -6.09 1.24 1.50
C ARG A 77 -7.15 0.62 2.40
N ILE A 78 -7.45 1.23 3.54
CA ILE A 78 -8.48 0.77 4.47
C ILE A 78 -9.85 0.84 3.79
N SER A 79 -10.19 1.95 3.14
CA SER A 79 -11.46 2.10 2.42
C SER A 79 -11.63 1.05 1.32
N LEU A 80 -10.58 0.80 0.52
CA LEU A 80 -10.60 -0.24 -0.52
C LEU A 80 -10.71 -1.65 0.08
N ALA A 81 -9.99 -1.95 1.15
CA ALA A 81 -10.07 -3.25 1.81
C ALA A 81 -11.47 -3.51 2.38
N LEU A 82 -12.07 -2.51 3.03
CA LEU A 82 -13.44 -2.60 3.56
C LEU A 82 -14.47 -2.75 2.44
N SER A 83 -14.33 -2.01 1.33
CA SER A 83 -15.25 -2.15 0.20
C SER A 83 -15.18 -3.55 -0.42
N LEU A 84 -13.96 -4.06 -0.64
CA LEU A 84 -13.73 -5.40 -1.19
C LEU A 84 -14.26 -6.49 -0.26
N LEU A 85 -14.05 -6.36 1.06
CA LEU A 85 -14.55 -7.32 2.04
C LEU A 85 -16.09 -7.36 2.07
N LEU A 86 -16.74 -6.21 1.94
CA LEU A 86 -18.20 -6.15 1.80
C LEU A 86 -18.71 -6.74 0.49
N GLU A 87 -17.96 -6.63 -0.60
CA GLU A 87 -18.30 -7.26 -1.88
C GLU A 87 -18.12 -8.79 -1.82
N LEU A 88 -17.03 -9.27 -1.21
CA LEU A 88 -16.74 -10.70 -1.08
C LEU A 88 -17.66 -11.42 -0.09
N SER A 89 -18.14 -10.74 0.94
CA SER A 89 -19.00 -11.34 1.98
C SER A 89 -20.42 -11.66 1.50
N GLY A 90 -20.82 -11.28 0.28
CA GLY A 90 -22.13 -11.61 -0.29
C GLY A 90 -23.31 -10.91 0.41
N ILE A 91 -23.07 -9.98 1.33
CA ILE A 91 -24.09 -9.29 2.10
C ILE A 91 -24.80 -8.28 1.20
N GLN A 92 -25.97 -8.63 0.68
CA GLN A 92 -26.75 -7.76 -0.22
C GLN A 92 -27.48 -6.63 0.53
N LYS A 93 -27.83 -6.84 1.81
CA LYS A 93 -28.64 -5.88 2.59
C LYS A 93 -27.82 -4.69 3.11
N ARG A 94 -28.27 -3.46 2.84
CA ARG A 94 -27.63 -2.19 3.28
C ARG A 94 -27.39 -2.12 4.79
N LYS A 95 -28.35 -2.57 5.61
CA LYS A 95 -28.21 -2.63 7.07
C LYS A 95 -27.13 -3.63 7.53
N GLY A 96 -27.04 -4.79 6.87
CA GLY A 96 -26.01 -5.80 7.17
C GLY A 96 -24.60 -5.31 6.84
N LYS A 97 -24.44 -4.60 5.72
CA LYS A 97 -23.15 -3.96 5.37
C LYS A 97 -22.71 -2.95 6.41
N LEU A 98 -23.63 -2.12 6.90
CA LEU A 98 -23.34 -1.11 7.91
C LEU A 98 -22.92 -1.73 9.25
N ILE A 99 -23.64 -2.77 9.70
CA ILE A 99 -23.29 -3.50 10.93
C ILE A 99 -21.91 -4.16 10.81
N ALA A 100 -21.62 -4.80 9.67
CA ALA A 100 -20.32 -5.41 9.41
C ALA A 100 -19.18 -4.37 9.44
N LEU A 101 -19.37 -3.20 8.82
CA LEU A 101 -18.40 -2.10 8.87
C LEU A 101 -18.16 -1.60 10.29
N ILE A 102 -19.23 -1.40 11.06
CA ILE A 102 -19.14 -0.93 12.45
C ILE A 102 -18.38 -1.97 13.28
N PHE A 103 -18.72 -3.25 13.16
CA PHE A 103 -18.05 -4.33 13.88
C PHE A 103 -16.55 -4.40 13.55
N ILE A 104 -16.19 -4.35 12.25
CA ILE A 104 -14.80 -4.36 11.81
C ILE A 104 -14.07 -3.11 12.32
N GLY A 105 -14.69 -1.94 12.27
CA GLY A 105 -14.12 -0.69 12.78
C GLY A 105 -13.82 -0.77 14.28
N PHE A 106 -14.77 -1.25 15.09
CA PHE A 106 -14.56 -1.46 16.52
C PHE A 106 -13.48 -2.50 16.81
N ALA A 107 -13.44 -3.60 16.05
CA ALA A 107 -12.39 -4.61 16.19
C ALA A 107 -11.00 -4.02 15.91
N MET A 108 -10.86 -3.21 14.84
CA MET A 108 -9.61 -2.53 14.52
C MET A 108 -9.17 -1.57 15.64
N ILE A 109 -10.10 -0.79 16.21
CA ILE A 109 -9.81 0.10 17.35
C ILE A 109 -9.37 -0.73 18.56
N GLY A 110 -10.08 -1.81 18.90
CA GLY A 110 -9.74 -2.69 20.03
C GLY A 110 -8.35 -3.30 19.91
N LEU A 111 -7.97 -3.74 18.71
CA LEU A 111 -6.61 -4.23 18.41
C LEU A 111 -5.54 -3.15 18.55
N THR A 112 -5.87 -1.89 18.25
CA THR A 112 -4.91 -0.78 18.31
C THR A 112 -4.71 -0.24 19.72
N VAL A 113 -5.76 -0.26 20.54
CA VAL A 113 -5.72 0.21 21.94
C VAL A 113 -5.05 -0.79 22.86
N TYR A 114 -4.96 -2.07 22.49
CA TYR A 114 -4.32 -3.09 23.31
C TYR A 114 -2.81 -2.80 23.49
N PRO A 115 -2.35 -2.44 24.70
CA PRO A 115 -0.97 -2.05 24.92
C PRO A 115 -0.11 -3.31 25.02
N PHE A 116 0.33 -3.84 23.87
CA PHE A 116 1.50 -4.70 23.85
C PHE A 116 2.68 -3.85 24.35
N GLY A 117 3.44 -4.31 25.34
CA GLY A 117 4.61 -3.57 25.82
C GLY A 117 5.56 -3.22 24.67
N ASP A 118 6.07 -1.98 24.62
CA ASP A 118 6.83 -1.42 23.48
C ASP A 118 7.93 -2.34 22.94
N ASN A 119 8.64 -3.03 23.83
CA ASN A 119 9.71 -3.95 23.44
C ASN A 119 9.18 -5.22 22.76
N ASN A 120 8.06 -5.75 23.26
CA ASN A 120 7.43 -6.94 22.69
C ASN A 120 6.74 -6.62 21.35
N GLN A 121 6.21 -5.40 21.20
CA GLN A 121 5.73 -4.90 19.91
C GLN A 121 6.85 -4.86 18.88
N TYR A 122 7.99 -4.26 19.21
CA TYR A 122 9.10 -4.13 18.28
C TYR A 122 9.60 -5.51 17.79
N ILE A 123 9.75 -6.47 18.71
CA ILE A 123 10.17 -7.83 18.37
C ILE A 123 9.12 -8.52 17.48
N PHE A 124 7.83 -8.40 17.82
CA PHE A 124 6.73 -8.93 17.02
C PHE A 124 6.71 -8.34 15.61
N TYR A 125 6.80 -7.01 15.49
CA TYR A 125 6.84 -6.32 14.20
C TYR A 125 8.07 -6.72 13.38
N LYS A 126 9.23 -6.91 14.02
CA LYS A 126 10.46 -7.36 13.35
C LYS A 126 10.32 -8.79 12.82
N ALA A 127 9.72 -9.68 13.60
CA ALA A 127 9.48 -11.07 13.23
C ALA A 127 8.46 -11.22 12.09
N ILE A 128 7.38 -10.41 12.10
CA ILE A 128 6.31 -10.52 11.11
C ILE A 128 6.60 -9.77 9.79
N ARG A 129 7.51 -8.78 9.81
CA ARG A 129 7.89 -7.96 8.64
C ARG A 129 8.27 -8.79 7.40
N PRO A 130 9.17 -9.79 7.47
CA PRO A 130 9.52 -10.59 6.29
C PRO A 130 8.32 -11.41 5.77
N PHE A 131 7.45 -11.89 6.67
CA PHE A 131 6.25 -12.62 6.28
C PHE A 131 5.24 -11.73 5.54
N ILE A 132 4.96 -10.54 6.07
CA ILE A 132 4.07 -9.56 5.41
C ILE A 132 4.64 -9.17 4.04
N PHE A 133 5.95 -8.95 3.95
CA PHE A 133 6.60 -8.61 2.68
C PHE A 133 6.48 -9.74 1.65
N ALA A 134 6.72 -10.99 2.06
CA ALA A 134 6.57 -12.17 1.21
C ALA A 134 5.12 -12.36 0.76
N LEU A 135 4.15 -12.19 1.66
CA LEU A 135 2.71 -12.24 1.34
C LEU A 135 2.34 -11.17 0.29
N GLN A 136 2.82 -9.94 0.44
CA GLN A 136 2.54 -8.85 -0.47
C GLN A 136 3.08 -9.13 -1.88
N ILE A 137 4.32 -9.63 -1.99
CA ILE A 137 4.91 -10.04 -3.26
C ILE A 137 4.15 -11.22 -3.87
N GLY A 138 3.79 -12.21 -3.06
CA GLY A 138 3.02 -13.37 -3.49
C GLY A 138 1.66 -12.99 -4.09
N LEU A 139 0.94 -12.06 -3.44
CA LEU A 139 -0.33 -11.54 -3.94
C LEU A 139 -0.17 -10.78 -5.26
N LEU A 140 0.88 -9.94 -5.39
CA LEU A 140 1.18 -9.24 -6.64
C LEU A 140 1.49 -10.22 -7.77
N PHE A 141 2.30 -11.24 -7.49
CA PHE A 141 2.62 -12.29 -8.47
C PHE A 141 1.37 -13.08 -8.88
N TYR A 142 0.51 -13.44 -7.92
CA TYR A 142 -0.76 -14.12 -8.19
C TYR A 142 -1.67 -13.31 -9.13
N VAL A 143 -1.85 -12.01 -8.86
CA VAL A 143 -2.63 -11.11 -9.72
C VAL A 143 -1.99 -10.99 -11.11
N TRP A 144 -0.66 -10.93 -11.19
CA TRP A 144 0.06 -10.88 -12.46
C TRP A 144 -0.16 -12.15 -13.30
N VAL A 145 -0.09 -13.33 -12.69
CA VAL A 145 -0.39 -14.62 -13.35
C VAL A 145 -1.84 -14.67 -13.84
N LEU A 146 -2.81 -14.22 -13.05
CA LEU A 146 -4.21 -14.13 -13.48
C LEU A 146 -4.39 -13.16 -14.66
N ALA A 147 -3.70 -12.03 -14.64
CA ALA A 147 -3.74 -11.05 -15.73
C ALA A 147 -3.18 -11.64 -17.04
N LEU A 148 -2.09 -12.42 -16.97
CA LEU A 148 -1.52 -13.13 -18.12
C LEU A 148 -2.47 -14.20 -18.67
N ARG A 149 -3.07 -15.03 -17.80
CA ARG A 149 -4.07 -16.03 -18.20
C ARG A 149 -5.27 -15.42 -18.92
N LYS A 150 -5.79 -14.30 -18.41
CA LYS A 150 -6.92 -13.58 -19.02
C LYS A 150 -6.57 -12.96 -20.37
N ARG A 151 -5.32 -12.57 -20.59
CA ARG A 151 -4.84 -12.06 -21.88
C ARG A 151 -4.70 -13.18 -22.92
N GLY A 152 -4.23 -14.36 -22.51
CA GLY A 152 -4.16 -15.56 -23.36
C GLY A 152 -5.53 -16.02 -23.87
N GLY A 153 -6.52 -16.18 -22.97
CA GLY A 153 -7.86 -16.60 -23.38
C GLY A 153 -8.62 -15.60 -24.26
N ARG A 154 -8.31 -14.30 -24.16
CA ARG A 154 -8.89 -13.26 -25.04
C ARG A 154 -8.22 -13.22 -26.43
N GLY A 155 -7.00 -13.76 -26.55
CA GLY A 155 -6.30 -13.96 -27.82
C GLY A 155 -6.89 -15.13 -28.62
N GLU A 156 -7.13 -16.28 -27.98
CA GLU A 156 -7.72 -17.44 -28.63
C GLU A 156 -9.17 -17.20 -29.10
N LEU A 157 -9.98 -16.50 -28.30
CA LEU A 157 -11.35 -16.12 -28.68
C LEU A 157 -11.41 -15.17 -29.89
N ARG A 158 -10.33 -14.45 -30.20
CA ARG A 158 -10.22 -13.61 -31.40
C ARG A 158 -9.71 -14.39 -32.61
N ALA A 159 -8.83 -15.37 -32.40
CA ALA A 159 -8.34 -16.25 -33.46
C ALA A 159 -9.42 -17.20 -34.00
N ASN A 160 -10.35 -17.64 -33.15
CA ASN A 160 -11.46 -18.51 -33.55
C ASN A 160 -12.68 -17.75 -34.16
N ARG A 161 -12.57 -16.43 -34.34
CA ARG A 161 -13.62 -15.59 -34.98
C ARG A 161 -13.12 -14.89 -36.26
N ALA A 162 -11.87 -15.14 -36.65
CA ALA A 162 -11.29 -14.69 -37.92
C ALA A 162 -11.24 -15.89 -38.86
#